data_AF-A0A8D8F198-F1
#
_entry.id   AF-A0A8D8F198-F1
#
_cell.length_a   1.000
_cell.length_b   1.000
_cell.length_c   1.000
_cell.angle_alpha   90.00
_cell.angle_beta   90.00
_cell.angle_gamma   90.00
#
_symmetry.space_group_name_H-M   'P 1'
#
loop_
_entity.id
_entity.type
_entity.pdbx_description
1 polymer ?
#
loop_
_entity_poly.entity_id
_entity_poly.type
_entity_poly.pdbx_seq_one_letter_code
_entity_poly.pdbx_strand_id
1 'polypeptide(L)'
;MTSLEILRTLYFFTIVHCLRSGLARKLVDVDRLEECPGGYCVRLHLCINETIVTEEEFEIDIRNRIGSDPIEVSTNKDENPDPCEQFLLRCCPAEKDSTTISPTEPAISTDRSEVIPEPPRSCGRGNPAGHIFYVQDDSLAQYGEFPWTAGLFQTEGSAEGAAYICGGSLIHPRVILTAAHCVRNVTHPDQLMVRLGEWDIANENEP
;
A
#
# COMPACT_ATOMS: atom_id res chain seq x y z
N MET A 1 25.53 -18.02 -32.56
CA MET A 1 24.10 -18.08 -32.16
C MET A 1 23.36 -17.02 -32.95
N THR A 2 22.48 -17.44 -33.85
CA THR A 2 21.81 -16.59 -34.83
C THR A 2 20.57 -15.92 -34.21
N SER A 3 20.30 -14.69 -34.61
CA SER A 3 19.22 -13.80 -34.12
C SER A 3 17.80 -14.37 -34.19
N LEU A 4 17.61 -15.56 -34.77
CA LEU A 4 16.30 -16.20 -34.99
C LEU A 4 15.91 -17.20 -33.88
N GLU A 5 16.88 -17.67 -33.09
CA GLU A 5 16.62 -18.56 -31.93
C GLU A 5 16.14 -17.76 -30.70
N ILE A 6 16.59 -16.51 -30.53
CA ILE A 6 16.20 -15.63 -29.41
C ILE A 6 14.72 -15.22 -29.49
N LEU A 7 14.18 -15.02 -30.70
CA LEU A 7 12.77 -14.67 -30.91
C LEU A 7 11.82 -15.84 -30.64
N ARG A 8 12.26 -17.10 -30.80
CA ARG A 8 11.44 -18.28 -30.46
C ARG A 8 11.37 -18.54 -28.96
N THR A 9 12.42 -18.23 -28.21
CA THR A 9 12.43 -18.34 -26.74
C THR A 9 11.60 -17.25 -26.08
N LEU A 10 11.62 -16.02 -26.61
CA LEU A 10 10.84 -14.91 -26.07
C LEU A 10 9.32 -15.09 -26.26
N TYR A 11 8.88 -15.67 -27.39
CA TYR A 11 7.45 -15.88 -27.67
C TYR A 11 6.81 -16.99 -26.82
N PHE A 12 7.57 -18.00 -26.40
CA PHE A 12 7.08 -19.08 -25.55
C PHE A 12 6.93 -18.65 -24.08
N PHE A 13 7.79 -17.75 -23.59
CA PHE A 13 7.67 -17.20 -22.23
C PHE A 13 6.53 -16.19 -22.07
N THR A 14 6.08 -15.55 -23.16
CA THR A 14 4.95 -14.61 -23.09
C THR A 14 3.58 -15.30 -22.94
N ILE A 15 3.48 -16.60 -23.21
CA ILE A 15 2.18 -17.30 -23.25
C ILE A 15 1.91 -18.17 -21.99
N VAL A 16 2.91 -18.44 -21.13
CA VAL A 16 2.76 -19.45 -20.05
C VAL A 16 2.62 -18.89 -18.62
N HIS A 17 2.58 -17.57 -18.41
CA HIS A 17 2.26 -17.03 -17.06
C HIS A 17 1.17 -15.97 -17.04
N CYS A 18 0.10 -16.20 -17.80
CA CYS A 18 -1.23 -15.78 -17.37
C CYS A 18 -1.87 -16.93 -16.58
N LEU A 19 -1.23 -17.33 -15.47
CA LEU A 19 -1.99 -17.97 -14.42
C LEU A 19 -2.93 -16.89 -13.91
N ARG A 20 -4.22 -17.03 -14.27
CA ARG A 20 -5.31 -16.50 -13.46
C ARG A 20 -5.13 -17.07 -12.06
N SER A 21 -4.31 -16.43 -11.23
CA SER A 21 -4.61 -16.33 -9.82
C SER A 21 -5.95 -15.63 -9.77
N GLY A 22 -7.03 -16.41 -9.64
CA GLY A 22 -8.31 -15.83 -9.28
C GLY A 22 -8.06 -14.93 -8.07
N LEU A 23 -8.57 -13.70 -8.11
CA LEU A 23 -8.70 -12.89 -6.92
C LEU A 23 -9.55 -13.71 -5.94
N ALA A 24 -8.90 -14.48 -5.08
CA ALA A 24 -9.49 -14.87 -3.83
C ALA A 24 -9.64 -13.56 -3.07
N ARG A 25 -10.89 -13.12 -2.86
CA ARG A 25 -11.19 -12.04 -1.91
C ARG A 25 -10.42 -12.36 -0.63
N LYS A 26 -9.47 -11.50 -0.28
CA LYS A 26 -8.73 -11.64 0.96
C LYS A 26 -9.70 -11.21 2.06
N LEU A 27 -10.57 -12.13 2.47
CA LEU A 27 -11.41 -11.93 3.65
C LEU A 27 -10.48 -11.55 4.80
N VAL A 28 -10.83 -10.52 5.55
CA VAL A 28 -10.13 -10.17 6.78
C VAL A 28 -10.24 -11.39 7.70
N ASP A 29 -9.12 -12.05 7.94
CA ASP A 29 -9.05 -13.24 8.80
C ASP A 29 -9.15 -12.78 10.25
N VAL A 30 -10.38 -12.64 10.73
CA VAL A 30 -10.71 -12.13 12.07
C VAL A 30 -10.05 -12.98 13.17
N ASP A 31 -9.81 -14.27 12.91
CA ASP A 31 -9.19 -15.21 13.86
C ASP A 31 -7.69 -14.95 14.10
N ARG A 32 -7.07 -14.04 13.34
CA ARG A 32 -5.68 -13.58 13.52
C ARG A 32 -5.56 -12.17 14.09
N LEU A 33 -6.67 -11.48 14.32
CA LEU A 33 -6.65 -10.12 14.84
C LEU A 33 -6.51 -10.13 16.36
N GLU A 34 -5.73 -9.17 16.87
CA GLU A 34 -5.61 -8.93 18.30
C GLU A 34 -6.95 -8.44 18.86
N GLU A 35 -7.44 -9.08 19.92
CA GLU A 35 -8.68 -8.66 20.59
C GLU A 35 -8.47 -7.38 21.38
N CYS A 36 -9.46 -6.49 21.32
CA CYS A 36 -9.54 -5.30 22.16
C CYS A 36 -10.91 -5.23 22.86
N PRO A 37 -11.09 -4.39 23.90
CA PRO A 37 -12.37 -4.30 24.61
C PRO A 37 -13.51 -3.89 23.68
N GLY A 38 -14.39 -4.84 23.34
CA GLY A 38 -15.56 -4.60 22.48
C GLY A 38 -15.34 -4.86 20.98
N GLY A 39 -14.20 -5.38 20.56
CA GLY A 39 -13.95 -5.68 19.15
C GLY A 39 -12.53 -6.20 18.86
N TYR A 40 -11.97 -5.77 17.73
CA TYR A 40 -10.65 -6.21 17.25
C TYR A 40 -9.77 -5.03 16.82
N CYS A 41 -8.47 -5.15 17.05
CA CYS A 41 -7.47 -4.26 16.47
C CYS A 41 -7.40 -4.50 14.96
N VAL A 42 -7.82 -3.50 14.19
CA VAL A 42 -7.75 -3.50 12.72
C VAL A 42 -6.96 -2.28 12.25
N ARG A 43 -6.54 -2.30 10.99
CA ARG A 43 -5.90 -1.14 10.35
C ARG A 43 -6.85 0.04 10.35
N LEU A 44 -6.34 1.23 10.65
CA LEU A 44 -7.13 2.46 10.81
C LEU A 44 -8.08 2.68 9.64
N HIS A 45 -7.62 2.48 8.41
CA HIS A 45 -8.39 2.68 7.20
C HIS A 45 -9.52 1.66 6.99
N LEU A 46 -9.48 0.53 7.70
CA LEU A 46 -10.50 -0.52 7.63
C LEU A 46 -11.58 -0.39 8.71
N CYS A 47 -11.47 0.57 9.64
CA CYS A 47 -12.51 0.86 10.60
C CYS A 47 -13.18 2.20 10.28
N ILE A 48 -14.30 2.16 9.57
CA ILE A 48 -15.03 3.37 9.14
C ILE A 48 -16.38 3.40 9.85
N ASN A 49 -16.68 4.51 10.52
CA ASN A 49 -17.95 4.71 11.25
C ASN A 49 -18.28 3.51 12.16
N GLU A 50 -17.28 3.02 12.92
CA GLU A 50 -17.42 1.87 13.85
C GLU A 50 -17.73 0.52 13.17
N THR A 51 -17.49 0.42 11.87
CA THR A 51 -17.67 -0.82 11.10
C THR A 51 -16.38 -1.26 10.43
N ILE A 52 -16.10 -2.56 10.48
CA ILE A 52 -14.96 -3.16 9.80
C ILE A 52 -15.33 -3.35 8.32
N VAL A 53 -14.60 -2.67 7.44
CA VAL A 53 -14.73 -2.80 5.98
C VAL A 53 -13.60 -3.63 5.39
N THR A 54 -13.81 -4.17 4.21
CA THR A 54 -12.77 -4.83 3.41
C THR A 54 -11.92 -3.81 2.64
N GLU A 55 -10.73 -4.23 2.20
CA GLU A 55 -9.85 -3.41 1.35
C GLU A 55 -10.54 -2.95 0.06
N GLU A 56 -11.37 -3.82 -0.54
CA GLU A 56 -12.14 -3.50 -1.76
C GLU A 56 -13.16 -2.38 -1.49
N GLU A 57 -13.85 -2.45 -0.35
CA GLU A 57 -14.81 -1.43 0.08
C GLU A 57 -14.10 -0.12 0.42
N PHE A 58 -12.91 -0.19 1.03
CA PHE A 58 -12.09 0.97 1.33
C PHE A 58 -11.61 1.69 0.06
N GLU A 59 -11.14 0.96 -0.96
CA GLU A 59 -10.77 1.56 -2.24
C GLU A 59 -11.94 2.28 -2.92
N ILE A 60 -13.14 1.70 -2.82
CA ILE A 60 -14.37 2.30 -3.34
C ILE A 60 -14.70 3.57 -2.53
N ASP A 61 -14.57 3.52 -1.21
CA ASP A 61 -14.75 4.68 -0.32
C ASP A 61 -13.79 5.82 -0.67
N ILE A 62 -12.47 5.57 -0.84
CA ILE A 62 -11.49 6.59 -1.28
C ILE A 62 -11.92 7.29 -2.57
N ARG A 63 -12.34 6.52 -3.59
CA ARG A 63 -12.73 7.10 -4.89
C ARG A 63 -13.99 7.97 -4.77
N ASN A 64 -14.89 7.61 -3.86
CA ASN A 64 -16.12 8.35 -3.60
C ASN A 64 -15.90 9.54 -2.63
N ARG A 65 -14.82 9.52 -1.85
CA ARG A 65 -14.42 10.48 -0.82
C ARG A 65 -13.67 11.71 -1.32
N ILE A 66 -13.87 12.14 -2.57
CA ILE A 66 -13.30 13.43 -3.02
C ILE A 66 -13.84 14.57 -2.13
N GLY A 67 -13.07 14.96 -1.11
CA GLY A 67 -13.40 16.01 -0.13
C GLY A 67 -13.75 15.57 1.30
N SER A 68 -13.51 14.32 1.72
CA SER A 68 -13.58 13.96 3.15
C SER A 68 -12.30 14.35 3.89
N ASP A 69 -12.41 14.70 5.18
CA ASP A 69 -11.24 14.94 6.03
C ASP A 69 -10.37 13.67 6.14
N PRO A 70 -9.03 13.79 6.08
CA PRO A 70 -8.13 12.65 6.29
C PRO A 70 -8.34 11.99 7.66
N ILE A 71 -7.98 10.71 7.77
CA ILE A 71 -8.02 10.00 9.05
C ILE A 71 -6.89 10.56 9.93
N GLU A 72 -7.24 11.13 11.07
CA GLU A 72 -6.25 11.62 12.03
C GLU A 72 -5.48 10.46 12.67
N VAL A 73 -4.16 10.56 12.66
CA VAL A 73 -3.23 9.61 13.23
C VAL A 73 -2.47 10.31 14.35
N SER A 74 -2.51 9.72 15.55
CA SER A 74 -1.69 10.15 16.68
C SER A 74 -0.54 9.17 16.87
N THR A 75 0.69 9.69 16.88
CA THR A 75 1.91 8.94 17.20
C THR A 75 2.24 8.95 18.69
N ASN A 76 1.54 9.78 19.48
CA ASN A 76 1.72 9.89 20.92
C ASN A 76 0.92 8.82 21.66
N LYS A 77 1.63 7.81 22.21
CA LYS A 77 1.04 6.77 23.06
C LYS A 77 0.41 7.33 24.34
N ASP A 78 0.91 8.45 24.85
CA ASP A 78 0.42 9.06 26.09
C ASP A 78 -0.91 9.81 25.91
N GLU A 79 -1.27 10.16 24.66
CA GLU A 79 -2.52 10.87 24.32
C GLU A 79 -3.58 9.94 23.71
N ASN A 80 -3.22 8.69 23.37
CA ASN A 80 -4.12 7.71 22.78
C ASN A 80 -4.32 6.50 23.71
N PRO A 81 -5.48 6.36 24.40
CA PRO A 81 -5.80 5.22 25.26
C PRO A 81 -6.13 3.94 24.48
N ASP A 82 -5.79 3.88 23.19
CA ASP A 82 -6.07 2.74 22.33
C ASP A 82 -5.25 1.53 22.80
N PRO A 83 -5.91 0.39 23.08
CA PRO A 83 -5.21 -0.84 23.46
C PRO A 83 -4.31 -1.40 22.34
N CYS A 84 -4.49 -0.97 21.08
CA CYS A 84 -3.69 -1.44 19.97
C CYS A 84 -2.33 -0.71 19.95
N GLU A 85 -1.23 -1.45 20.15
CA GLU A 85 0.10 -0.86 20.43
C GLU A 85 0.76 -0.10 19.26
N GLN A 86 0.17 -0.15 18.06
CA GLN A 86 0.66 0.48 16.83
C GLN A 86 -0.22 1.64 16.38
N PHE A 87 0.39 2.73 15.92
CA PHE A 87 -0.32 3.96 15.53
C PHE A 87 -1.16 3.84 14.26
N LEU A 88 -0.98 2.78 13.44
CA LEU A 88 -1.83 2.46 12.29
C LEU A 88 -2.93 1.45 12.60
N LEU A 89 -3.08 1.07 13.86
CA LEU A 89 -4.16 0.20 14.32
C LEU A 89 -5.11 0.97 15.22
N ARG A 90 -6.36 0.55 15.22
CA ARG A 90 -7.37 1.02 16.17
C ARG A 90 -8.31 -0.09 16.56
N CYS A 91 -8.77 -0.06 17.81
CA CYS A 91 -9.83 -0.93 18.26
C CYS A 91 -11.15 -0.59 17.55
N CYS A 92 -11.63 -1.51 16.70
CA CYS A 92 -12.88 -1.36 15.97
C CYS A 92 -13.97 -2.27 16.56
N PRO A 93 -15.17 -1.74 16.85
CA PRO A 93 -16.27 -2.55 17.39
C PRO A 93 -16.65 -3.71 16.46
N ALA A 94 -16.84 -4.89 17.04
CA ALA A 94 -17.33 -6.06 16.33
C ALA A 94 -18.17 -6.94 17.26
N GLU A 95 -19.36 -7.34 16.81
CA GLU A 95 -20.18 -8.29 17.56
C GLU A 95 -19.55 -9.69 17.50
N LYS A 96 -19.27 -10.29 18.67
CA LYS A 96 -18.65 -11.63 18.81
C LYS A 96 -19.47 -12.80 18.24
N ASP A 97 -20.63 -12.54 17.61
CA ASP A 97 -21.56 -13.56 17.10
C ASP A 97 -21.85 -13.43 15.58
N SER A 98 -21.11 -12.58 14.85
CA SER A 98 -21.30 -12.43 13.40
C SER A 98 -20.33 -13.29 12.57
N THR A 99 -20.30 -14.59 12.83
CA THR A 99 -19.89 -15.55 11.80
C THR A 99 -20.99 -15.60 10.74
N THR A 100 -20.85 -14.75 9.71
CA THR A 100 -21.29 -14.91 8.31
C THR A 100 -21.64 -13.54 7.73
N ILE A 101 -20.65 -12.82 7.21
CA ILE A 101 -20.92 -11.75 6.24
C ILE A 101 -21.27 -12.47 4.93
N SER A 102 -22.56 -12.67 4.70
CA SER A 102 -23.08 -13.16 3.42
C SER A 102 -22.98 -12.04 2.39
N PRO A 103 -22.30 -12.22 1.25
CA PRO A 103 -22.35 -11.23 0.18
C PRO A 103 -23.79 -11.18 -0.35
N THR A 104 -24.50 -10.08 -0.10
CA THR A 104 -25.65 -9.74 -0.95
C THR A 104 -25.07 -9.45 -2.32
N GLU A 105 -25.31 -10.36 -3.26
CA GLU A 105 -24.93 -10.27 -4.66
C GLU A 105 -25.36 -8.90 -5.21
N PRO A 106 -24.42 -7.98 -5.50
CA PRO A 106 -24.76 -6.81 -6.29
C PRO A 106 -24.92 -7.28 -7.72
N ALA A 107 -26.09 -7.02 -8.30
CA ALA A 107 -26.33 -7.24 -9.72
C ALA A 107 -25.24 -6.53 -10.53
N ILE A 108 -24.38 -7.31 -11.18
CA ILE A 108 -23.40 -6.83 -12.15
C ILE A 108 -24.18 -6.16 -13.30
N SER A 109 -24.28 -4.84 -13.27
CA SER A 109 -24.50 -4.06 -14.47
C SER A 109 -23.17 -4.05 -15.22
N THR A 110 -23.15 -4.73 -16.36
CA THR A 110 -22.10 -4.59 -17.36
C THR A 110 -22.19 -3.19 -17.94
N ASP A 111 -21.61 -2.21 -17.23
CA ASP A 111 -21.48 -0.87 -17.76
C ASP A 111 -20.01 -0.49 -17.93
N ARG A 112 -19.80 0.05 -19.12
CA ARG A 112 -18.61 0.52 -19.81
C ARG A 112 -17.45 0.93 -18.89
N SER A 113 -16.30 0.30 -19.10
CA SER A 113 -15.01 0.80 -18.65
C SER A 113 -14.86 2.25 -19.10
N GLU A 114 -15.10 3.18 -18.17
CA GLU A 114 -14.73 4.58 -18.36
C GLU A 114 -13.21 4.60 -18.44
N VAL A 115 -12.70 4.98 -19.61
CA VAL A 115 -11.28 5.25 -19.80
C VAL A 115 -10.99 6.49 -18.96
N ILE A 116 -10.48 6.30 -17.74
CA ILE A 116 -10.00 7.39 -16.89
C ILE A 116 -8.90 8.09 -17.70
N PRO A 117 -9.11 9.35 -18.13
CA PRO A 117 -8.09 10.06 -18.89
C PRO A 117 -6.83 10.15 -18.02
N GLU A 118 -5.66 9.77 -18.57
CA GLU A 118 -4.41 9.89 -17.83
C GLU A 118 -4.27 11.34 -17.35
N PRO A 119 -4.08 11.56 -16.03
CA PRO A 119 -3.93 12.90 -15.51
C PRO A 119 -2.73 13.58 -16.19
N PRO A 120 -2.79 14.91 -16.42
CA PRO A 120 -1.68 15.63 -17.02
C PRO A 120 -0.42 15.43 -16.18
N ARG A 121 0.71 15.14 -16.85
CA ARG A 121 1.99 14.89 -16.19
C ARG A 121 2.52 16.18 -15.56
N SER A 122 2.17 16.43 -14.31
CA SER A 122 2.74 17.49 -13.47
C SER A 122 3.76 16.93 -12.49
N CYS A 123 4.80 17.70 -12.17
CA CYS A 123 5.83 17.34 -11.19
C CYS A 123 5.83 18.32 -10.00
N GLY A 124 6.45 17.92 -8.89
CA GLY A 124 6.68 18.80 -7.73
C GLY A 124 5.43 19.17 -6.94
N ARG A 125 4.31 18.46 -7.12
CA ARG A 125 3.07 18.65 -6.36
C ARG A 125 3.00 17.65 -5.20
N GLY A 126 3.24 18.15 -3.99
CA GLY A 126 3.10 17.37 -2.76
C GLY A 126 1.69 17.43 -2.17
N ASN A 127 1.48 16.69 -1.09
CA ASN A 127 0.23 16.62 -0.33
C ASN A 127 0.46 17.09 1.13
N PRO A 128 0.58 18.40 1.39
CA PRO A 128 0.91 18.92 2.72
C PRO A 128 -0.17 18.67 3.79
N ALA A 129 -1.37 18.24 3.39
CA ALA A 129 -2.44 17.82 4.30
C ALA A 129 -2.55 16.29 4.42
N GLY A 130 -1.62 15.54 3.84
CA GLY A 130 -1.72 14.10 3.67
C GLY A 130 -2.74 13.68 2.60
N HIS A 131 -2.66 12.44 2.15
CA HIS A 131 -3.62 11.87 1.19
C HIS A 131 -4.76 11.10 1.89
N ILE A 132 -4.42 10.11 2.72
CA ILE A 132 -5.38 9.26 3.46
C ILE A 132 -5.32 9.57 4.96
N PHE A 133 -4.09 9.68 5.48
CA PHE A 133 -3.84 10.00 6.88
C PHE A 133 -3.37 11.43 7.05
N TYR A 134 -3.76 12.04 8.17
CA TYR A 134 -3.21 13.30 8.66
C TYR A 134 -2.54 13.07 10.02
N VAL A 135 -1.27 13.45 10.13
CA VAL A 135 -0.48 13.33 11.35
C VAL A 135 -0.34 14.70 12.00
N GLN A 136 -0.60 14.78 13.30
CA GLN A 136 -0.52 16.05 14.04
C GLN A 136 0.93 16.45 14.40
N ASP A 137 1.85 15.47 14.43
CA ASP A 137 3.28 15.67 14.70
C ASP A 137 3.98 16.37 13.52
N ASP A 138 4.54 17.56 13.76
CA ASP A 138 5.20 18.40 12.76
C ASP A 138 6.64 17.94 12.42
N SER A 139 7.17 16.98 13.18
CA SER A 139 8.47 16.35 12.90
C SER A 139 8.38 15.22 11.88
N LEU A 140 7.16 14.78 11.54
CA LEU A 140 6.88 13.71 10.60
C LEU A 140 6.28 14.26 9.30
N ALA A 141 6.63 13.64 8.18
CA ALA A 141 5.97 13.93 6.92
C ALA A 141 4.53 13.39 6.95
N GLN A 142 3.60 14.08 6.29
CA GLN A 142 2.25 13.55 6.10
C GLN A 142 2.26 12.31 5.19
N TYR A 143 1.25 11.45 5.31
CA TYR A 143 1.13 10.28 4.44
C TYR A 143 0.99 10.72 2.97
N GLY A 144 1.99 10.35 2.16
CA GLY A 144 2.08 10.78 0.76
C GLY A 144 2.40 12.26 0.56
N GLU A 145 2.99 12.96 1.55
CA GLU A 145 3.33 14.40 1.42
C GLU A 145 4.27 14.67 0.24
N PHE A 146 5.24 13.78 0.04
CA PHE A 146 6.22 13.85 -1.03
C PHE A 146 6.12 12.60 -1.91
N PRO A 147 5.17 12.53 -2.87
CA PRO A 147 4.91 11.33 -3.66
C PRO A 147 6.09 10.84 -4.51
N TRP A 148 7.11 11.68 -4.69
CA TRP A 148 8.32 11.32 -5.43
C TRP A 148 9.37 10.62 -4.57
N THR A 149 9.21 10.54 -3.25
CA THR A 149 10.17 9.86 -2.37
C THR A 149 10.26 8.37 -2.74
N ALA A 150 11.49 7.88 -2.87
CA ALA A 150 11.78 6.50 -3.19
C ALA A 150 12.73 5.90 -2.14
N GLY A 151 12.41 4.72 -1.63
CA GLY A 151 13.33 3.91 -0.83
C GLY A 151 14.09 2.93 -1.73
N LEU A 152 15.42 2.89 -1.60
CA LEU A 152 16.27 1.90 -2.25
C LEU A 152 16.61 0.81 -1.26
N PHE A 153 16.43 -0.44 -1.68
CA PHE A 153 16.65 -1.63 -0.88
C PHE A 153 17.56 -2.61 -1.61
N GLN A 154 18.40 -3.33 -0.87
CA GLN A 154 19.31 -4.33 -1.40
C GLN A 154 19.00 -5.71 -0.82
N THR A 155 18.93 -6.75 -1.66
CA THR A 155 18.78 -8.14 -1.21
C THR A 155 20.15 -8.75 -0.94
N GLU A 156 20.30 -9.40 0.22
CA GLU A 156 21.56 -10.00 0.69
C GLU A 156 21.64 -11.51 0.38
N GLY A 157 21.11 -11.96 -0.77
CA GLY A 157 21.32 -13.32 -1.30
C GLY A 157 20.79 -14.50 -0.45
N SER A 158 20.31 -14.28 0.77
CA SER A 158 19.58 -15.22 1.62
C SER A 158 18.09 -14.87 1.65
N ALA A 159 17.25 -15.82 2.06
CA ALA A 159 15.78 -15.70 2.08
C ALA A 159 15.23 -14.66 3.09
N GLU A 160 16.08 -13.79 3.62
CA GLU A 160 15.74 -12.74 4.59
C GLU A 160 15.72 -11.40 3.83
N GLY A 161 14.67 -10.61 4.07
CA GLY A 161 14.21 -9.51 3.21
C GLY A 161 15.25 -8.46 2.78
N ALA A 162 14.85 -7.60 1.84
CA ALA A 162 15.71 -6.54 1.32
C ALA A 162 15.98 -5.46 2.39
N ALA A 163 17.25 -5.08 2.59
CA ALA A 163 17.66 -4.06 3.55
C ALA A 163 17.62 -2.66 2.92
N TYR A 164 17.13 -1.66 3.65
CA TYR A 164 17.17 -0.26 3.20
C TYR A 164 18.62 0.23 3.11
N ILE A 165 19.00 0.83 1.98
CA ILE A 165 20.36 1.31 1.73
C ILE A 165 20.43 2.83 1.50
N CYS A 166 19.42 3.43 0.87
CA CYS A 166 19.43 4.85 0.49
C CYS A 166 18.05 5.36 0.10
N GLY A 167 17.92 6.69 0.00
CA GLY A 167 16.79 7.35 -0.62
C GLY A 167 16.99 7.68 -2.10
N GLY A 168 15.91 8.10 -2.75
CA GLY A 168 15.90 8.60 -4.13
C GLY A 168 14.66 9.44 -4.42
N SER A 169 14.56 9.93 -5.66
CA SER A 169 13.42 10.72 -6.13
C SER A 169 12.93 10.26 -7.50
N LEU A 170 11.63 10.02 -7.62
CA LEU A 170 10.96 9.73 -8.90
C LEU A 170 10.94 10.99 -9.77
N ILE A 171 11.72 10.99 -10.84
CA ILE A 171 11.79 12.11 -11.81
C ILE A 171 11.08 11.80 -13.13
N HIS A 172 10.75 10.52 -13.35
CA HIS A 172 9.99 10.01 -14.50
C HIS A 172 9.35 8.68 -14.08
N PRO A 173 8.22 8.23 -14.66
CA PRO A 173 7.54 6.98 -14.29
C PRO A 173 8.38 5.69 -14.28
N ARG A 174 9.62 5.74 -14.78
CA ARG A 174 10.55 4.61 -14.83
C ARG A 174 11.99 5.00 -14.46
N VAL A 175 12.20 6.17 -13.84
CA VAL A 175 13.54 6.68 -13.51
C VAL A 175 13.55 7.29 -12.12
N ILE A 176 14.45 6.77 -11.29
CA ILE A 176 14.78 7.28 -9.96
C ILE A 176 16.12 8.00 -10.01
N LEU A 177 16.16 9.22 -9.50
CA LEU A 177 17.38 9.94 -9.22
C LEU A 177 17.88 9.57 -7.81
N THR A 178 19.14 9.16 -7.69
CA THR A 178 19.79 8.86 -6.41
C THR A 178 21.27 9.23 -6.46
N ALA A 179 21.97 9.14 -5.34
CA ALA A 179 23.40 9.40 -5.29
C ALA A 179 24.21 8.20 -5.82
N ALA A 180 25.30 8.47 -6.55
CA ALA A 180 26.15 7.41 -7.11
C ALA A 180 26.71 6.46 -6.03
N HIS A 181 27.01 6.96 -4.83
CA HIS A 181 27.55 6.14 -3.75
C HIS A 181 26.54 5.11 -3.19
N CYS A 182 25.23 5.33 -3.40
CA CYS A 182 24.18 4.39 -3.01
C CYS A 182 24.19 3.11 -3.85
N VAL A 183 24.62 3.20 -5.11
CA VAL A 183 24.48 2.09 -6.08
C VAL A 183 25.82 1.56 -6.60
N ARG A 184 26.94 2.28 -6.40
CA ARG A 184 28.24 1.88 -6.94
C ARG A 184 28.75 0.51 -6.47
N ASN A 185 28.30 0.04 -5.30
CA ASN A 185 28.71 -1.22 -4.70
C ASN A 185 27.73 -2.37 -5.00
N VAL A 186 26.61 -2.09 -5.66
CA VAL A 186 25.65 -3.10 -6.09
C VAL A 186 26.23 -3.79 -7.33
N THR A 187 26.54 -5.07 -7.21
CA THR A 187 27.21 -5.84 -8.28
C THR A 187 26.23 -6.39 -9.29
N HIS A 188 25.03 -6.76 -8.85
CA HIS A 188 23.98 -7.31 -9.71
C HIS A 188 22.69 -6.49 -9.61
N PRO A 189 22.11 -6.02 -10.73
CA PRO A 189 20.91 -5.17 -10.71
C PRO A 189 19.68 -5.80 -10.04
N ASP A 190 19.56 -7.13 -10.06
CA ASP A 190 18.50 -7.89 -9.39
C ASP A 190 18.60 -7.88 -7.86
N GLN A 191 19.73 -7.42 -7.32
CA GLN A 191 19.85 -7.16 -5.88
C GLN A 191 19.20 -5.84 -5.48
N LEU A 192 18.93 -4.93 -6.42
CA LEU A 192 18.37 -3.62 -6.13
C LEU A 192 16.86 -3.61 -6.33
N MET A 193 16.15 -3.19 -5.29
CA MET A 193 14.71 -2.95 -5.31
C MET A 193 14.45 -1.48 -4.97
N VAL A 194 13.44 -0.91 -5.63
CA VAL A 194 12.92 0.42 -5.30
C VAL A 194 11.49 0.26 -4.81
N ARG A 195 11.17 0.89 -3.68
CA ARG A 195 9.81 1.07 -3.20
C ARG A 195 9.41 2.54 -3.33
N LEU A 196 8.21 2.78 -3.85
CA LEU A 196 7.58 4.09 -4.03
C LEU A 196 6.29 4.11 -3.23
N GLY A 197 5.88 5.28 -2.76
CA GLY A 197 4.66 5.43 -1.95
C GLY A 197 4.81 4.98 -0.51
N GLU A 198 6.00 4.53 -0.11
CA GLU A 198 6.33 4.13 1.26
C GLU A 198 6.33 5.33 2.21
N TRP A 199 5.74 5.18 3.39
CA TRP A 199 5.73 6.23 4.41
C TRP A 199 6.48 5.79 5.69
N ASP A 200 6.18 4.61 6.24
CA ASP A 200 6.89 3.97 7.35
C ASP A 200 7.47 2.60 6.93
N ILE A 201 8.79 2.55 6.69
CA ILE A 201 9.49 1.32 6.27
C ILE A 201 9.41 0.17 7.28
N ALA A 202 9.05 0.45 8.53
CA ALA A 202 8.95 -0.55 9.59
C ALA A 202 7.53 -1.13 9.72
N ASN A 203 6.57 -0.63 8.94
CA ASN A 203 5.16 -0.95 9.06
C ASN A 203 4.55 -1.36 7.72
N GLU A 204 3.68 -2.37 7.74
CA GLU A 204 2.96 -2.85 6.55
C GLU A 204 1.44 -2.60 6.66
N ASN A 205 1.00 -1.84 7.68
CA ASN A 205 -0.41 -1.56 7.94
C ASN A 205 -0.95 -0.36 7.14
N GLU A 206 -0.16 0.17 6.21
CA GLU A 206 -0.57 1.20 5.27
C GLU A 206 -1.52 0.62 4.19
N PRO A 207 -2.38 1.45 3.58
CA PRO A 207 -3.27 1.06 2.48
C PRO A 207 -2.56 0.60 1.19
#